data_AF-A0A227J869-F1
#
_entry.id   AF-A0A227J869-F1
#
_cell.length_a   1.000
_cell.length_b   1.000
_cell.length_c   1.000
_cell.angle_alpha   90.00
_cell.angle_beta   90.00
_cell.angle_gamma   90.00
#
_symmetry.space_group_name_H-M   'P 1'
#
loop_
_entity.id
_entity.type
_entity.pdbx_description
1 polymer ?
#
loop_
_entity_poly.entity_id
_entity_poly.type
_entity_poly.pdbx_seq_one_letter_code
_entity_poly.pdbx_strand_id
1 'polypeptide(L)' 'IGSDDQKLKVLDSIVSAAMKAECEMIAEGVENRKQIEYLATHNIYLIQGYVYAKPEPIENIAEPNPEA' A
#
# COMPACT_ATOMS: atom_id res chain seq x y z
N ILE A 1 -5.73 6.15 5.32
CA ILE A 1 -5.21 7.15 4.37
C ILE A 1 -6.39 8.04 3.95
N GLY A 2 -6.47 9.25 4.49
CA GLY A 2 -7.61 10.16 4.30
C GLY A 2 -8.11 10.79 5.61
N SER A 3 -8.14 12.12 5.60
CA SER A 3 -8.89 13.05 6.46
C SER A 3 -8.44 13.36 7.91
N ASP A 4 -7.16 13.22 8.27
CA ASP A 4 -6.67 13.78 9.55
C ASP A 4 -5.18 14.16 9.48
N ASP A 5 -4.88 15.42 9.76
CA ASP A 5 -3.57 16.06 9.53
C ASP A 5 -2.45 15.45 10.38
N GLN A 6 -2.79 14.90 11.56
CA GLN A 6 -1.83 14.21 12.41
C GLN A 6 -1.48 12.81 11.91
N LYS A 7 -2.44 12.09 11.33
CA LYS A 7 -2.20 10.73 10.81
C LYS A 7 -1.27 10.76 9.60
N LEU A 8 -1.36 11.82 8.78
CA LEU A 8 -0.43 12.06 7.68
C LEU A 8 1.00 12.28 8.19
N LYS A 9 1.20 13.09 9.23
CA LYS A 9 2.55 13.32 9.80
C LYS A 9 3.19 12.06 10.38
N VAL A 10 2.39 11.20 11.03
CA VAL A 10 2.88 9.91 11.53
C VAL A 10 3.24 8.99 10.36
N LEU A 11 2.39 8.93 9.34
CA LEU A 11 2.67 8.16 8.12
C LEU A 11 3.96 8.62 7.46
N ASP A 12 4.14 9.92 7.25
CA ASP A 12 5.35 10.51 6.65
C ASP A 12 6.60 10.15 7.46
N SER A 13 6.49 10.13 8.79
CA SER A 13 7.59 9.77 9.68
C SER A 13 7.97 8.29 9.56
N ILE A 14 6.98 7.40 9.49
CA ILE A 14 7.19 5.96 9.26
C ILE A 14 7.83 5.73 7.90
N VAL A 15 7.32 6.39 6.86
CA VAL A 15 7.84 6.28 5.50
C VAL A 15 9.30 6.73 5.43
N SER A 16 9.61 7.89 6.02
CA SER A 16 10.97 8.41 6.06
C SER A 16 11.93 7.48 6.82
N ALA A 17 11.47 6.88 7.93
CA ALA A 17 12.28 5.96 8.71
C ALA A 17 12.58 4.66 7.94
N ALA A 18 11.56 4.04 7.34
CA ALA A 18 11.72 2.82 6.57
C ALA A 18 12.62 3.01 5.33
N MET A 19 12.47 4.13 4.62
CA MET A 19 13.36 4.47 3.50
C MET A 19 14.82 4.58 3.92
N LYS A 20 15.11 5.22 5.05
CA LYS A 20 16.47 5.34 5.59
C LYS A 20 17.05 4.01 6.06
N ALA A 21 16.18 3.11 6.51
CA ALA A 21 16.55 1.77 6.91
C ALA A 21 16.61 0.78 5.73
N GLU A 22 16.41 1.26 4.50
CA GLU A 22 16.37 0.44 3.28
C GLU A 22 15.39 -0.75 3.40
N CYS A 23 14.30 -0.54 4.14
CA CYS A 23 13.25 -1.54 4.28
C CYS A 23 12.30 -1.48 3.10
N GLU A 24 12.01 -2.65 2.54
CA GLU A 24 10.89 -2.82 1.62
C GLU A 24 9.57 -2.55 2.36
N MET A 25 8.65 -1.86 1.71
CA MET A 25 7.41 -1.40 2.34
C MET A 25 6.20 -1.79 1.53
N ILE A 26 5.23 -2.41 2.20
CA ILE A 26 3.90 -2.71 1.69
C ILE A 26 2.85 -1.83 2.38
N ALA A 27 1.98 -1.21 1.59
CA ALA A 27 0.81 -0.51 2.09
C ALA A 27 -0.42 -1.42 2.03
N GLU A 28 -0.95 -1.79 3.19
CA GLU A 28 -2.13 -2.65 3.32
C GLU A 28 -3.43 -1.84 3.47
N GLY A 29 -4.56 -2.45 3.12
CA GLY A 29 -5.90 -1.87 3.29
C GLY A 29 -6.21 -0.75 2.30
N VAL A 30 -5.62 -0.76 1.10
CA VAL A 30 -5.92 0.22 0.04
C VAL A 30 -7.21 -0.13 -0.67
N GLU A 31 -8.15 0.81 -0.71
CA GLU A 31 -9.52 0.58 -1.18
C GLU A 31 -9.85 1.33 -2.47
N ASN A 32 -9.09 2.39 -2.81
CA ASN A 32 -9.39 3.20 -3.98
C ASN A 32 -8.17 3.83 -4.67
N ARG A 33 -8.37 4.30 -5.90
CA ARG A 33 -7.31 4.87 -6.77
C ARG A 33 -6.62 6.09 -6.16
N LYS A 34 -7.35 6.95 -5.44
CA LYS A 34 -6.76 8.15 -4.81
C LYS A 34 -5.70 7.78 -3.76
N GLN A 35 -5.89 6.67 -3.05
CA GLN A 35 -4.91 6.17 -2.10
C GLN A 35 -3.67 5.60 -2.82
N ILE A 36 -3.84 4.91 -3.96
CA ILE A 36 -2.72 4.47 -4.80
C ILE A 36 -1.88 5.68 -5.26
N GLU A 37 -2.54 6.72 -5.79
CA GLU A 37 -1.87 7.93 -6.25
C GLU A 37 -1.05 8.59 -5.12
N TYR A 38 -1.62 8.69 -3.92
CA TYR A 38 -0.92 9.21 -2.75
C TYR A 38 0.29 8.35 -2.34
N LEU A 39 0.17 7.02 -2.36
CA LEU A 39 1.27 6.12 -2.03
C LEU A 39 2.40 6.21 -3.07
N ALA A 40 2.05 6.37 -4.35
CA ALA A 40 3.02 6.52 -5.43
C ALA A 40 3.87 7.80 -5.29
N THR A 41 3.31 8.90 -4.78
CA THR A 41 4.11 10.12 -4.50
C THR A 41 5.12 9.92 -3.37
N HIS A 42 5.01 8.84 -2.60
CA HIS A 42 5.91 8.47 -1.50
C HIS A 42 6.82 7.29 -1.87
N ASN A 43 6.87 6.89 -3.15
CA ASN A 43 7.62 5.74 -3.66
C ASN A 43 7.21 4.39 -3.04
N ILE A 44 5.95 4.25 -2.61
CA ILE A 44 5.40 3.00 -2.07
C ILE A 44 4.61 2.32 -3.17
N TYR A 45 5.15 1.20 -3.66
CA TYR A 45 4.59 0.50 -4.83
C TYR A 45 4.05 -0.90 -4.51
N LEU A 46 4.50 -1.52 -3.42
CA LEU A 46 3.87 -2.75 -2.93
C LEU A 46 2.59 -2.37 -2.20
N ILE A 47 1.47 -2.83 -2.73
CA ILE A 47 0.14 -2.44 -2.26
C ILE A 47 -0.72 -3.69 -2.12
N GLN A 48 -1.38 -3.83 -0.99
CA GLN A 48 -2.42 -4.82 -0.77
C GLN A 48 -3.73 -4.12 -0.40
N GLY A 49 -4.83 -4.53 -1.03
CA GLY A 49 -6.15 -4.09 -0.61
C GLY A 49 -7.22 -4.32 -1.65
N TYR A 50 -8.45 -3.97 -1.27
CA TYR A 50 -9.67 -4.20 -2.06
C TYR A 50 -9.67 -3.47 -3.39
N VAL A 51 -8.80 -2.46 -3.56
CA VAL A 51 -8.58 -1.80 -4.84
C VAL A 51 -8.08 -2.77 -5.92
N TYR A 52 -7.39 -3.85 -5.54
CA TYR A 52 -6.93 -4.91 -6.43
C TYR A 52 -7.79 -6.17 -6.29
N ALA A 53 -7.91 -6.69 -5.08
CA ALA A 53 -8.65 -7.92 -4.81
C ALA A 53 -9.16 -7.94 -3.36
N LYS A 54 -10.33 -8.55 -3.17
CA LYS A 54 -10.80 -8.90 -1.83
C LYS A 54 -10.16 -10.23 -1.38
N PRO A 55 -10.12 -10.51 -0.07
CA PRO A 55 -9.79 -11.84 0.43
C PRO A 55 -10.74 -12.87 -0.18
N GLU A 56 -10.16 -13.92 -0.74
CA GLU A 56 -10.89 -15.01 -1.39
C GLU A 56 -10.41 -16.36 -0.81
N PRO A 57 -11.24 -17.42 -0.87
CA PRO A 57 -10.79 -18.78 -0.61
C PRO A 57 -9.60 -19.14 -1.50
N ILE A 58 -8.73 -20.04 -1.02
CA ILE A 58 -7.48 -20.38 -1.73
C ILE A 58 -7.75 -20.98 -3.12
N GLU A 59 -8.88 -21.64 -3.28
CA GLU A 59 -9.33 -22.23 -4.55
C GLU A 59 -9.67 -21.18 -5.62
N ASN A 60 -9.92 -19.94 -5.20
CA ASN A 60 -10.27 -18.81 -6.07
C ASN A 60 -9.07 -17.87 -6.33
N ILE A 61 -7.93 -18.11 -5.69
CA ILE A 61 -6.72 -17.32 -5.92
C ILE A 61 -6.14 -17.72 -7.27
N ALA A 62 -6.13 -16.78 -8.22
CA ALA A 62 -5.45 -16.98 -9.49
C ALA A 62 -3.96 -17.20 -9.23
N GLU A 63 -3.33 -18.08 -10.04
CA GLU A 63 -1.87 -18.23 -10.07
C GLU A 63 -1.20 -16.85 -10.12
N PRO A 64 -0.14 -16.62 -9.32
CA PRO A 64 0.55 -15.34 -9.32
C PRO A 64 1.01 -15.00 -10.73
N ASN A 65 0.59 -13.86 -11.25
CA ASN A 65 1.02 -13.39 -12.56
C ASN A 65 2.52 -13.06 -12.49
N PRO A 66 3.41 -13.77 -13.21
CA PRO A 66 4.84 -13.52 -13.17
C PRO A 66 5.24 -12.17 -13.79
N GLU A 67 4.30 -11.47 -14.46
CA GLU A 67 4.50 -10.17 -15.07
C GLU A 67 3.89 -8.99 -14.27
N ALA A 68 3.28 -9.26 -13.11
CA ALA A 68 2.67 -8.25 -12.23
C ALA A 68 3.69 -7.53 -11.34
#